data_AF-A0A2S8RSI6-F1
#
_entry.id   AF-A0A2S8RSI6-F1
#
_cell.length_a   1.000
_cell.length_b   1.000
_cell.length_c   1.000
_cell.angle_alpha   90.00
_cell.angle_beta   90.00
_cell.angle_gamma   90.00
#
_symmetry.space_group_name_H-M   'P 1'
#
loop_
_entity.id
_entity.type
_entity.pdbx_description
1 polymer ?
#
loop_
_entity_poly.entity_id
_entity_poly.type
_entity_poly.pdbx_seq_one_letter_code
_entity_poly.pdbx_strand_id
1 'polypeptide(L)'
;MTDSTSSHANRASLPESPFVDRLGAQLVAAADGASEVVLPLQPDHMNTWDVAHGGVTMTLADVALAMAARSLAGDGVGVVTVEMKVNFMQPGRGELRATGRVLHRSTTMAYCEGEIRDSEGHFVAKALGTFKYMRRLAVGRDVTQQRLRSDPSAKPGPSDG
;
A
#
# COMPACT_ATOMS: atom_id res chain seq x y z
N MET A 1 13.15 -39.00 4.00
CA MET A 1 11.91 -38.36 3.51
C MET A 1 11.99 -36.91 3.97
N THR A 2 12.47 -36.03 3.10
CA THR A 2 12.75 -34.63 3.42
C THR A 2 11.52 -33.77 3.22
N ASP A 3 11.08 -33.18 4.33
CA ASP A 3 10.67 -31.78 4.53
C ASP A 3 9.68 -31.11 3.56
N SER A 4 8.52 -30.69 4.11
CA SER A 4 7.73 -29.60 3.56
C SER A 4 7.13 -28.78 4.71
N THR A 5 8.00 -28.19 5.52
CA THR A 5 7.61 -27.05 6.35
C THR A 5 7.24 -25.89 5.45
N SER A 6 5.93 -25.68 5.24
CA SER A 6 5.40 -24.55 4.50
C SER A 6 5.73 -23.26 5.26
N SER A 7 6.78 -22.58 4.80
CA SER A 7 7.23 -21.27 5.25
C SER A 7 6.07 -20.28 5.21
N HIS A 8 5.50 -19.96 6.38
CA HIS A 8 4.62 -18.81 6.53
C HIS A 8 5.51 -17.57 6.45
N ALA A 9 5.75 -17.09 5.22
CA ALA A 9 6.44 -15.83 5.00
C ALA A 9 5.68 -14.76 5.79
N ASN A 10 6.35 -14.17 6.78
CA ASN A 10 5.84 -13.10 7.61
C ASN A 10 5.59 -11.88 6.71
N ARG A 11 4.39 -11.81 6.11
CA ARG A 11 4.03 -10.71 5.19
C ARG A 11 3.93 -9.45 6.02
N ALA A 12 4.77 -8.47 5.69
CA ALA A 12 4.67 -7.15 6.28
C ALA A 12 3.22 -6.66 6.19
N SER A 13 2.65 -6.16 7.30
CA SER A 13 1.25 -5.76 7.35
C SER A 13 1.09 -4.31 6.88
N LEU A 14 0.12 -4.05 5.99
CA LEU A 14 -0.34 -2.67 5.75
C LEU A 14 -0.92 -2.08 7.05
N PRO A 15 -0.76 -0.77 7.28
CA PRO A 15 -1.51 -0.09 8.31
C PRO A 15 -3.02 -0.19 8.04
N GLU A 16 -3.84 -0.36 9.09
CA GLU A 16 -5.31 -0.43 8.95
C GLU A 16 -5.86 0.78 8.18
N SER A 17 -6.66 0.49 7.14
CA SER A 17 -7.36 1.48 6.33
C SER A 17 -8.58 0.80 5.74
N PRO A 18 -9.80 1.04 6.27
CA PRO A 18 -11.00 0.34 5.83
C PRO A 18 -11.25 0.40 4.32
N PHE A 19 -10.82 1.48 3.66
CA PHE A 19 -10.90 1.62 2.21
C PHE A 19 -9.91 0.68 1.47
N VAL A 20 -8.64 0.68 1.88
CA VAL A 20 -7.60 -0.17 1.27
C VAL A 20 -7.83 -1.65 1.61
N ASP A 21 -8.36 -1.93 2.79
CA ASP A 21 -8.76 -3.28 3.22
C ASP A 21 -9.91 -3.81 2.36
N ARG A 22 -10.93 -2.98 2.07
CA ARG A 22 -12.02 -3.33 1.14
C ARG A 22 -11.53 -3.54 -0.29
N LEU A 23 -10.52 -2.80 -0.72
CA LEU A 23 -9.89 -3.02 -2.02
C LEU A 23 -9.13 -4.36 -2.08
N GLY A 24 -8.70 -4.89 -0.93
CA GLY A 24 -7.95 -6.16 -0.89
C GLY A 24 -6.47 -6.03 -1.25
N ALA A 25 -5.90 -4.82 -1.14
CA ALA A 25 -4.47 -4.61 -1.36
C ALA A 25 -3.62 -5.29 -0.28
N GLN A 26 -2.45 -5.78 -0.67
CA GLN A 26 -1.57 -6.59 0.17
C GLN A 26 -0.14 -6.06 0.06
N LEU A 27 0.46 -5.69 1.19
CA LEU A 27 1.88 -5.37 1.24
C LEU A 27 2.69 -6.65 1.08
N VAL A 28 3.65 -6.60 0.16
CA VAL A 28 4.63 -7.67 -0.05
C VAL A 28 5.88 -7.35 0.77
N ALA A 29 6.42 -6.13 0.61
CA ALA A 29 7.60 -5.67 1.33
C ALA A 29 7.59 -4.14 1.48
N ALA A 30 8.20 -3.63 2.54
CA ALA A 30 8.56 -2.23 2.68
C ALA A 30 9.80 -2.10 3.59
N ALA A 31 10.90 -1.63 3.02
CA ALA A 31 12.18 -1.45 3.71
C ALA A 31 13.03 -0.42 2.97
N ASP A 32 13.89 0.29 3.69
CA ASP A 32 14.96 1.14 3.13
C ASP A 32 14.51 2.11 2.03
N GLY A 33 13.32 2.70 2.16
CA GLY A 33 12.79 3.65 1.19
C GLY A 33 12.20 3.02 -0.05
N ALA A 34 11.99 1.70 -0.05
CA ALA A 34 11.31 0.96 -1.10
C ALA A 34 10.08 0.23 -0.55
N SER A 35 9.14 -0.08 -1.44
CA SER A 35 7.96 -0.87 -1.13
C SER A 35 7.43 -1.62 -2.34
N GLU A 36 6.62 -2.64 -2.05
CA GLU A 36 5.89 -3.42 -3.03
C GLU A 36 4.52 -3.81 -2.49
N VAL A 37 3.48 -3.52 -3.26
CA VAL A 37 2.08 -3.78 -2.92
C VAL A 37 1.41 -4.45 -4.10
N VAL A 38 0.61 -5.47 -3.85
CA VAL A 38 -0.15 -6.20 -4.86
C VAL A 38 -1.65 -6.08 -4.65
N LEU A 39 -2.40 -6.12 -5.75
CA LEU A 39 -3.85 -6.09 -5.78
C LEU A 39 -4.37 -7.08 -6.83
N PRO A 40 -4.90 -8.24 -6.40
CA PRO A 40 -5.68 -9.10 -7.27
C PRO A 40 -6.98 -8.38 -7.66
N LEU A 41 -7.14 -8.03 -8.93
CA LEU A 41 -8.33 -7.30 -9.37
C LEU A 41 -9.60 -8.15 -9.25
N GLN A 42 -10.70 -7.50 -8.86
CA GLN A 42 -12.05 -8.07 -8.76
C GLN A 42 -12.99 -7.33 -9.71
N PRO A 43 -14.17 -7.88 -10.06
CA PRO A 43 -15.14 -7.19 -10.92
C PRO A 43 -15.47 -5.76 -10.47
N ASP A 44 -15.58 -5.53 -9.16
CA ASP A 44 -15.86 -4.21 -8.58
C ASP A 44 -14.71 -3.19 -8.74
N HIS A 45 -13.53 -3.62 -9.22
CA HIS A 45 -12.39 -2.75 -9.49
C HIS A 45 -12.33 -2.27 -10.95
N MET A 46 -13.25 -2.72 -11.80
CA MET A 46 -13.23 -2.45 -13.23
C MET A 46 -13.83 -1.07 -13.57
N ASN A 47 -13.42 -0.52 -14.70
CA ASN A 47 -14.13 0.58 -15.37
C ASN A 47 -15.07 0.04 -16.46
N THR A 48 -15.68 0.94 -17.24
CA THR A 48 -16.60 0.62 -18.35
C THR A 48 -15.96 -0.13 -19.52
N TRP A 49 -14.67 -0.42 -19.46
CA TRP A 49 -13.90 -1.15 -20.47
C TRP A 49 -13.37 -2.49 -19.93
N ASP A 50 -13.88 -2.96 -18.79
CA ASP A 50 -13.48 -4.23 -18.15
C ASP A 50 -11.97 -4.33 -17.86
N VAL A 51 -11.37 -3.20 -17.51
CA VAL A 51 -9.97 -3.08 -17.03
C VAL A 51 -9.94 -2.28 -15.74
N ALA A 52 -8.83 -2.32 -15.00
CA ALA A 52 -8.69 -1.61 -13.74
C ALA A 52 -9.13 -0.14 -13.84
N HIS A 53 -10.02 0.29 -12.95
CA HIS A 53 -10.43 1.67 -12.86
C HIS A 53 -9.23 2.57 -12.51
N GLY A 54 -9.13 3.73 -13.16
CA GLY A 54 -8.01 4.65 -12.95
C GLY A 54 -7.83 5.03 -11.47
N GLY A 55 -8.93 5.23 -10.75
CA GLY A 55 -8.95 5.45 -9.30
C GLY A 55 -8.35 4.29 -8.50
N VAL A 56 -8.63 3.04 -8.87
CA VAL A 56 -8.06 1.85 -8.20
C VAL A 56 -6.55 1.80 -8.40
N THR A 57 -6.09 2.02 -9.63
CA THR A 57 -4.65 2.07 -9.94
C THR A 57 -3.95 3.22 -9.21
N MET A 58 -4.58 4.40 -9.12
CA MET A 58 -4.05 5.53 -8.35
C MET A 58 -3.98 5.22 -6.85
N THR A 59 -5.02 4.61 -6.28
CA THR A 59 -5.00 4.17 -4.88
C THR A 59 -3.88 3.19 -4.61
N LEU A 60 -3.68 2.19 -5.47
CA LEU A 60 -2.60 1.23 -5.30
C LEU A 60 -1.22 1.90 -5.37
N ALA A 61 -1.04 2.84 -6.30
CA ALA A 61 0.17 3.65 -6.40
C ALA A 61 0.42 4.45 -5.12
N ASP A 62 -0.59 5.18 -4.62
CA ASP A 62 -0.51 5.97 -3.39
C ASP A 62 -0.07 5.12 -2.19
N VAL A 63 -0.68 3.94 -2.03
CA VAL A 63 -0.31 3.00 -0.95
C VAL A 63 1.15 2.58 -1.09
N ALA A 64 1.61 2.19 -2.29
CA ALA A 64 3.01 1.82 -2.48
C ALA A 64 3.96 2.99 -2.14
N LEU A 65 3.73 4.18 -2.68
CA LEU A 65 4.56 5.35 -2.40
C LEU A 65 4.58 5.73 -0.92
N ALA A 66 3.41 5.72 -0.26
CA ALA A 66 3.29 6.00 1.17
C ALA A 66 4.03 4.97 2.02
N MET A 67 4.00 3.69 1.64
CA MET A 67 4.73 2.62 2.34
C MET A 67 6.25 2.74 2.14
N ALA A 68 6.71 3.18 0.97
CA ALA A 68 8.12 3.47 0.73
C ALA A 68 8.60 4.66 1.57
N ALA A 69 7.81 5.74 1.66
CA ALA A 69 8.12 6.84 2.57
C ALA A 69 8.13 6.40 4.04
N ARG A 70 7.13 5.59 4.44
CA ARG A 70 6.98 5.11 5.81
C ARG A 70 8.13 4.21 6.24
N SER A 71 8.74 3.43 5.34
CA SER A 71 9.87 2.55 5.70
C SER A 71 11.13 3.33 6.11
N LEU A 72 11.18 4.64 5.87
CA LEU A 72 12.24 5.55 6.34
C LEU A 72 11.82 6.41 7.54
N ALA A 73 10.56 6.30 7.98
CA ALA A 73 10.05 7.04 9.12
C ALA A 73 10.34 6.31 10.43
N GLY A 74 10.66 7.07 11.48
CA GLY A 74 10.77 6.50 12.83
C GLY A 74 9.40 6.15 13.43
N ASP A 75 9.42 5.40 14.52
CA ASP A 75 8.21 4.98 15.23
C ASP A 75 7.29 6.16 15.57
N GLY A 76 5.97 5.95 15.42
CA GLY A 76 4.96 6.96 15.76
C GLY A 76 4.83 8.13 14.77
N VAL A 77 5.53 8.06 13.62
CA VAL A 77 5.39 9.03 12.53
C VAL A 77 4.41 8.49 11.47
N GLY A 78 3.34 9.25 11.25
CA GLY A 78 2.41 9.04 10.15
C GLY A 78 2.94 9.63 8.84
N VAL A 79 2.43 9.12 7.73
CA VAL A 79 2.70 9.61 6.37
C VAL A 79 1.37 10.00 5.76
N VAL A 80 1.28 11.21 5.20
CA VAL A 80 0.09 11.71 4.51
C VAL A 80 0.48 12.23 3.14
N THR A 81 -0.29 11.85 2.12
CA THR A 81 -0.13 12.32 0.75
C THR A 81 -0.45 13.81 0.67
N VAL A 82 0.48 14.59 0.13
CA VAL A 82 0.30 16.03 -0.14
C VAL A 82 -0.20 16.21 -1.57
N GLU A 83 0.45 15.53 -2.51
CA GLU A 83 0.02 15.45 -3.91
C GLU A 83 0.54 14.16 -4.54
N MET A 84 -0.09 13.76 -5.64
CA MET A 84 0.39 12.67 -6.48
C MET A 84 -0.05 12.91 -7.92
N LYS A 85 0.84 12.58 -8.86
CA LYS A 85 0.60 12.58 -10.31
C LYS A 85 0.82 11.19 -10.87
N VAL A 86 -0.18 10.64 -11.56
CA VAL A 86 -0.10 9.35 -12.25
C VAL A 86 -0.21 9.55 -13.76
N ASN A 87 0.63 8.87 -14.53
CA ASN A 87 0.48 8.67 -15.97
C ASN A 87 0.03 7.24 -16.21
N PHE A 88 -0.92 7.02 -17.11
CA PHE A 88 -1.37 5.70 -17.53
C PHE A 88 -0.78 5.37 -18.90
N MET A 89 -0.15 4.21 -19.02
CA MET A 89 0.54 3.77 -20.23
C MET A 89 -0.20 2.61 -20.90
N GLN A 90 -0.70 1.66 -20.11
CA GLN A 90 -1.42 0.48 -20.60
C GLN A 90 -2.58 0.12 -19.66
N PRO A 91 -3.64 -0.56 -20.14
CA PRO A 91 -4.73 -1.00 -19.28
C PRO A 91 -4.26 -2.05 -18.27
N GLY A 92 -4.62 -1.90 -16.99
CA GLY A 92 -4.31 -2.87 -15.95
C GLY A 92 -5.27 -4.06 -15.96
N ARG A 93 -4.73 -5.28 -15.93
CA ARG A 93 -5.49 -6.55 -15.91
C ARG A 93 -4.90 -7.52 -14.88
N GLY A 94 -5.68 -8.53 -14.50
CA GLY A 94 -5.21 -9.58 -13.58
C GLY A 94 -4.79 -9.04 -12.21
N GLU A 95 -3.65 -9.50 -11.70
CA GLU A 95 -3.04 -8.88 -10.50
C GLU A 95 -2.23 -7.65 -10.90
N LEU A 96 -2.45 -6.53 -10.20
CA LEU A 96 -1.59 -5.36 -10.30
C LEU A 96 -0.54 -5.39 -9.20
N ARG A 97 0.70 -5.06 -9.57
CA ARG A 97 1.85 -4.94 -8.69
C ARG A 97 2.39 -3.51 -8.78
N ALA A 98 2.31 -2.80 -7.66
CA ALA A 98 2.85 -1.46 -7.51
C ALA A 98 4.13 -1.49 -6.71
N THR A 99 5.19 -0.89 -7.25
CA THR A 99 6.44 -0.65 -6.54
C THR A 99 6.60 0.83 -6.25
N GLY A 100 7.12 1.16 -5.08
CA GLY A 100 7.40 2.54 -4.66
C GLY A 100 8.85 2.69 -4.23
N ARG A 101 9.43 3.87 -4.47
CA ARG A 101 10.76 4.23 -4.00
C ARG A 101 10.83 5.72 -3.64
N VAL A 102 11.50 6.01 -2.54
CA VAL A 102 11.86 7.38 -2.13
C VAL A 102 13.00 7.88 -3.00
N LEU A 103 12.77 8.97 -3.71
CA LEU A 103 13.78 9.71 -4.48
C LEU A 103 14.60 10.63 -3.58
N HIS A 104 13.89 11.33 -2.69
CA HIS A 104 14.48 12.30 -1.78
C HIS A 104 13.66 12.38 -0.49
N ARG A 105 14.32 12.63 0.63
CA ARG A 105 13.65 12.90 1.90
C ARG A 105 14.25 14.13 2.58
N SER A 106 13.38 14.91 3.19
CA SER A 106 13.74 15.95 4.16
C SER A 106 13.25 15.54 5.56
N THR A 107 13.43 16.42 6.54
CA THR A 107 12.89 16.23 7.90
C THR A 107 11.36 16.11 7.93
N THR A 108 10.66 16.75 7.00
CA THR A 108 9.20 16.87 7.02
C THR A 108 8.51 16.24 5.81
N MET A 109 9.24 15.91 4.75
CA MET A 109 8.67 15.48 3.48
C MET A 109 9.44 14.31 2.86
N ALA A 110 8.75 13.52 2.04
CA ALA A 110 9.32 12.52 1.17
C ALA A 110 8.79 12.70 -0.26
N TYR A 111 9.69 12.59 -1.23
CA TYR A 111 9.38 12.65 -2.66
C TYR A 111 9.62 11.24 -3.20
N CYS A 112 8.58 10.65 -3.77
CA CYS A 112 8.59 9.25 -4.17
C CYS A 112 8.22 9.10 -5.65
N GLU A 113 8.73 8.04 -6.25
CA GLU A 113 8.26 7.54 -7.54
C GLU A 113 7.81 6.09 -7.41
N GLY A 114 6.99 5.64 -8.35
CA GLY A 114 6.54 4.26 -8.37
C GLY A 114 5.99 3.86 -9.72
N GLU A 115 5.88 2.56 -9.92
CA GLU A 115 5.43 1.94 -11.16
C GLU A 115 4.38 0.89 -10.85
N ILE A 116 3.41 0.72 -11.76
CA ILE A 116 2.42 -0.34 -11.69
C ILE A 116 2.61 -1.23 -12.90
N ARG A 117 2.68 -2.55 -12.64
CA ARG A 117 2.73 -3.59 -13.66
C ARG A 117 1.62 -4.60 -13.44
N ASP A 118 1.14 -5.23 -14.50
CA ASP A 118 0.24 -6.37 -14.38
C ASP A 118 1.01 -7.70 -14.21
N SER A 119 0.28 -8.81 -14.10
CA SER A 119 0.84 -10.16 -13.98
C SER A 119 1.64 -10.63 -15.20
N GLU A 120 1.47 -9.99 -16.35
CA GLU A 120 2.22 -10.28 -17.58
C GLU A 120 3.46 -9.37 -17.73
N GLY A 121 3.67 -8.43 -16.78
CA GLY A 121 4.80 -7.50 -16.76
C GLY A 121 4.58 -6.21 -17.55
N HIS A 122 3.38 -6.01 -18.11
CA HIS A 122 3.02 -4.81 -18.84
C HIS A 122 3.15 -3.57 -17.98
N PHE A 123 3.63 -2.47 -18.57
CA PHE A 123 3.81 -1.21 -17.86
C PHE A 123 2.49 -0.43 -17.84
N VAL A 124 1.75 -0.55 -16.75
CA VAL A 124 0.39 0.00 -16.61
C VAL A 124 0.43 1.50 -16.30
N ALA A 125 1.24 1.92 -15.33
CA ALA A 125 1.29 3.32 -14.91
C ALA A 125 2.62 3.71 -14.25
N LYS A 126 2.93 5.02 -14.28
CA LYS A 126 4.01 5.66 -13.51
C LYS A 126 3.41 6.70 -12.57
N ALA A 127 3.86 6.69 -11.32
CA ALA A 127 3.44 7.64 -10.29
C ALA A 127 4.64 8.45 -9.77
N LEU A 128 4.38 9.71 -9.45
CA LEU A 128 5.22 10.60 -8.67
C LEU A 128 4.35 11.16 -7.56
N GLY A 129 4.86 11.26 -6.34
CA GLY A 129 4.08 11.80 -5.24
C GLY A 129 4.93 12.40 -4.13
N THR A 130 4.35 13.36 -3.44
CA THR A 130 4.94 14.05 -2.31
C THR A 130 4.14 13.73 -1.05
N PHE A 131 4.86 13.36 0.01
CA PHE A 131 4.27 12.94 1.27
C PHE A 131 4.83 13.77 2.41
N LYS A 132 3.98 14.06 3.41
CA LYS A 132 4.36 14.75 4.63
C LYS A 132 4.47 13.76 5.79
N TYR A 133 5.58 13.83 6.51
CA TYR A 133 5.73 13.16 7.80
C TYR A 133 5.00 13.95 8.87
N MET A 134 4.10 13.30 9.62
CA MET A 134 3.36 13.92 10.70
C MET A 134 3.51 13.12 11.98
N ARG A 135 3.81 13.79 13.10
CA ARG A 135 3.74 13.14 14.41
C ARG A 135 2.28 12.84 14.74
N ARG A 136 2.03 11.63 15.25
CA ARG A 136 0.69 11.11 15.56
C ARG A 136 -0.20 12.04 16.41
N LEU A 137 0.38 12.91 17.25
CA LEU A 137 -0.35 13.88 18.07
C LEU A 137 -1.09 14.97 17.26
N ALA A 138 -0.74 15.17 15.98
CA ALA A 138 -1.31 16.23 15.14
C ALA A 138 -2.55 15.79 14.33
N VAL A 139 -2.89 14.49 14.33
CA VAL A 139 -4.12 13.95 13.74
C VAL A 139 -5.11 13.80 14.88
N GLY A 140 -6.31 14.40 14.76
CA GLY A 140 -7.27 14.66 15.83
C GLY A 140 -7.40 13.61 16.95
N ARG A 141 -7.66 14.10 18.17
CA ARG A 141 -7.84 13.32 19.41
C ARG A 141 -8.66 12.05 19.16
N ASP A 142 -8.17 10.95 19.74
CA ASP A 142 -8.60 9.55 19.60
C ASP A 142 -8.05 8.74 18.41
N VAL A 143 -6.78 8.95 18.03
CA VAL A 143 -6.01 7.89 17.34
C VAL A 143 -5.55 6.86 18.37
N THR A 144 -6.49 6.13 18.98
CA THR A 144 -6.20 4.90 19.73
C THR A 144 -5.52 3.95 18.75
N GLN A 145 -4.34 3.44 19.12
CA GLN A 145 -3.42 2.56 18.35
C GLN A 145 -3.83 2.19 16.91
N GLN A 146 -2.95 2.50 15.94
CA GLN A 146 -3.16 2.02 14.57
C GLN A 146 -2.87 0.53 14.64
N ARG A 147 -3.94 -0.25 14.73
CA ARG A 147 -3.86 -1.70 14.80
C ARG A 147 -3.16 -2.14 13.52
N LEU A 148 -2.08 -2.88 13.71
CA LEU A 148 -1.53 -3.70 12.63
C LEU A 148 -2.54 -4.82 12.40
N ARG A 149 -2.70 -5.26 11.14
CA ARG A 149 -3.58 -6.39 10.85
C ARG A 149 -3.22 -7.56 11.78
N SER A 150 -4.17 -7.98 12.62
CA SER A 150 -4.06 -9.25 13.34
C SER A 150 -4.29 -10.41 12.37
N ASP A 151 -3.65 -11.54 12.65
CA ASP A 151 -3.74 -12.77 11.87
C ASP A 151 -5.20 -13.11 11.50
N PRO A 152 -5.56 -13.32 10.22
CA PRO A 152 -6.91 -13.67 9.79
C PRO A 152 -7.42 -15.00 10.37
N SER A 153 -6.58 -15.81 11.01
CA SER A 153 -6.97 -17.02 11.74
C SER A 153 -7.33 -16.79 13.22
N ALA A 154 -7.14 -15.58 13.75
CA ALA A 154 -7.41 -15.28 15.15
C ALA A 154 -8.93 -15.21 15.42
N LYS A 155 -9.41 -16.05 16.33
CA LYS A 155 -10.82 -16.05 16.76
C LYS A 155 -11.14 -14.73 17.48
N PRO A 156 -12.31 -14.12 17.23
CA PRO A 156 -12.74 -12.94 17.96
C PRO A 156 -12.80 -13.22 19.47
N GLY A 157 -12.22 -12.33 20.27
CA GLY A 157 -12.41 -12.32 21.72
C GLY A 157 -13.87 -11.99 22.07
N PRO A 158 -14.31 -12.31 23.29
CA PRO A 158 -15.69 -12.10 23.70
C PRO A 158 -16.05 -10.62 23.61
N SER A 159 -17.17 -10.31 22.95
CA SER A 159 -17.72 -8.97 22.87
C SER A 159 -18.39 -8.65 24.21
N ASP A 160 -17.88 -7.65 24.93
CA ASP A 160 -18.58 -7.07 26.07
C ASP A 160 -19.76 -6.24 25.55
N GLY A 161 -20.93 -6.48 26.16
CA GLY A 161 -22.27 -6.08 25.68
C GLY A 161 -22.62 -4.59 25.73
#